data_AF-A0A2M9LXL7-F1
#
_entry.id   AF-A0A2M9LXL7-F1
#
_cell.length_a   1.000
_cell.length_b   1.000
_cell.length_c   1.000
_cell.angle_alpha   90.00
_cell.angle_beta   90.00
_cell.angle_gamma   90.00
#
_symmetry.space_group_name_H-M   'P 1'
#
loop_
_entity.id
_entity.type
_entity.pdbx_description
1 polymer ?
#
loop_
_entity_poly.entity_id
_entity_poly.type
_entity_poly.pdbx_seq_one_letter_code
_entity_poly.pdbx_strand_id
1 'polypeptide(L)'
;MSRSDVLVDADWVEAHLDDPKVVIVEVDEDTSAYDKNHIKNAVRIDWKQDLQDPVRRDFVDQEGFEKLLSAKGIANDDTVVLYGGNNNWFASYAYWYFKLYGHGSVKLLDGGRKKWELDSRDLVDGSEVPARPATEYQAKAQDASIRAFRDDVIAAIGTKNLVDVRSPDEFSGKLLAPAHLPQEQSQRPGHVPSARNIPWSKNANDDGTFKSDDELTALYEQEAVDLAKDTIAYCRIGERSALTWFVLHELLGQTNVKNYDGSWTEYGSLVGVPIELGANK
;
A
#
# COMPACT_ATOMS: atom_id res chain seq x y z
N MET A 1 -8.05 -17.32 0.91
CA MET A 1 -7.76 -16.80 -0.43
C MET A 1 -6.45 -17.43 -0.88
N SER A 2 -6.29 -17.72 -2.16
CA SER A 2 -5.02 -18.19 -2.71
C SER A 2 -4.17 -16.98 -3.11
N ARG A 3 -2.84 -17.09 -3.08
CA ARG A 3 -1.93 -16.00 -3.49
C ARG A 3 -2.22 -15.52 -4.92
N SER A 4 -2.63 -16.41 -5.82
CA SER A 4 -3.04 -16.09 -7.20
C SER A 4 -4.32 -15.26 -7.33
N ASP A 5 -5.14 -15.18 -6.28
CA ASP A 5 -6.35 -14.33 -6.29
C ASP A 5 -5.99 -12.85 -6.23
N VAL A 6 -4.85 -12.52 -5.62
CA VAL A 6 -4.45 -11.15 -5.23
C VAL A 6 -3.11 -10.72 -5.84
N LEU A 7 -2.36 -11.66 -6.42
CA LEU A 7 -1.02 -11.45 -6.96
C LEU A 7 -0.87 -12.20 -8.29
N VAL A 8 -0.24 -11.55 -9.27
CA VAL A 8 0.09 -12.13 -10.59
C VAL A 8 1.55 -11.92 -10.88
N ASP A 9 2.19 -12.84 -11.59
CA ASP A 9 3.56 -12.65 -12.07
C ASP A 9 3.59 -11.87 -13.38
N ALA A 10 4.81 -11.52 -13.82
CA ALA A 10 5.01 -10.76 -15.03
C ALA A 10 4.64 -11.54 -16.31
N ASP A 11 4.76 -12.88 -16.30
CA ASP A 11 4.35 -13.72 -17.44
C ASP A 11 2.83 -13.67 -17.63
N TRP A 12 2.07 -13.70 -16.54
CA TRP A 12 0.62 -13.53 -16.57
C TRP A 12 0.25 -12.16 -17.14
N VAL A 13 0.89 -11.08 -16.68
CA VAL A 13 0.60 -9.73 -17.19
C VAL A 13 0.91 -9.61 -18.68
N GLU A 14 2.06 -10.14 -19.12
CA GLU A 14 2.44 -10.14 -20.53
C GLU A 14 1.43 -10.90 -21.41
N ALA A 15 0.89 -12.01 -20.93
CA ALA A 15 -0.14 -12.78 -21.62
C ALA A 15 -1.52 -12.08 -21.69
N HIS A 16 -1.77 -11.05 -20.87
CA HIS A 16 -3.06 -10.36 -20.76
C HIS A 16 -2.97 -8.86 -21.12
N LEU A 17 -1.87 -8.38 -21.72
CA LEU A 17 -1.70 -6.97 -22.09
C LEU A 17 -2.84 -6.41 -22.95
N ASP A 18 -3.41 -7.25 -23.81
CA ASP A 18 -4.47 -6.88 -24.76
C ASP A 18 -5.85 -7.45 -24.35
N ASP A 19 -6.01 -7.98 -23.14
CA ASP A 19 -7.31 -8.42 -22.63
C ASP A 19 -8.20 -7.21 -22.29
N PRO A 20 -9.37 -7.05 -22.92
CA PRO A 20 -10.24 -5.89 -22.69
C PRO A 20 -10.80 -5.81 -21.26
N LYS A 21 -10.79 -6.91 -20.51
CA LYS A 21 -11.25 -7.00 -19.11
C LYS A 21 -10.12 -6.90 -18.09
N VAL A 22 -8.86 -6.76 -18.54
CA VAL A 22 -7.73 -6.48 -17.65
C VAL A 22 -7.30 -5.04 -17.83
N VAL A 23 -7.19 -4.32 -16.72
CA VAL A 23 -6.69 -2.94 -16.71
C VAL A 23 -5.42 -2.89 -15.88
N ILE A 24 -4.31 -2.62 -16.56
CA ILE A 24 -3.01 -2.45 -15.93
C ILE A 24 -2.92 -1.00 -15.46
N VAL A 25 -2.52 -0.79 -14.22
CA VAL A 25 -2.51 0.53 -13.58
C VAL A 25 -1.17 0.77 -12.90
N GLU A 26 -0.43 1.78 -13.37
CA GLU A 26 0.81 2.23 -12.73
C GLU A 26 0.50 3.25 -11.62
N VAL A 27 1.03 3.00 -10.42
CA VAL A 27 0.95 3.91 -9.27
C VAL A 27 2.32 3.97 -8.59
N ASP A 28 2.95 5.15 -8.63
CA ASP A 28 4.33 5.34 -8.16
C ASP A 28 4.50 6.62 -7.34
N GLU A 29 5.53 6.66 -6.50
CA GLU A 29 5.95 7.88 -5.79
C GLU A 29 6.39 8.95 -6.79
N ASP A 30 7.26 8.55 -7.72
CA ASP A 30 7.70 9.35 -8.86
C ASP A 30 6.71 9.16 -10.01
N THR A 31 5.65 9.94 -9.99
CA THR A 31 4.62 9.97 -11.03
C THR A 31 5.17 10.26 -12.43
N SER A 32 6.39 10.80 -12.56
CA SER A 32 7.05 11.04 -13.85
C SER A 32 7.65 9.78 -14.49
N ALA A 33 7.76 8.67 -13.75
CA ALA A 33 8.27 7.40 -14.29
C ALA A 33 7.42 6.91 -15.47
N TYR A 34 6.09 6.95 -15.33
CA TYR A 34 5.13 6.61 -16.37
C TYR A 34 5.31 7.44 -17.66
N ASP A 35 5.62 8.74 -17.52
CA ASP A 35 5.79 9.65 -18.66
C ASP A 35 7.08 9.38 -19.46
N LYS A 36 8.02 8.59 -18.91
CA LYS A 36 9.21 8.13 -19.63
C LYS A 36 8.88 6.89 -20.45
N ASN A 37 8.30 5.89 -19.80
CA ASN A 37 7.81 4.66 -20.39
C ASN A 37 7.00 3.86 -19.35
N HIS A 38 6.16 2.95 -19.82
CA HIS A 38 5.27 2.16 -18.97
C HIS A 38 4.91 0.83 -19.64
N ILE A 39 4.27 -0.09 -18.90
CA ILE A 39 3.77 -1.34 -19.47
C ILE A 39 2.71 -1.01 -20.52
N LYS A 40 2.76 -1.67 -21.69
CA LYS A 40 1.79 -1.47 -22.77
C LYS A 40 0.36 -1.50 -22.23
N ASN A 41 -0.47 -0.56 -22.67
CA ASN A 41 -1.88 -0.39 -22.27
C ASN A 41 -2.10 -0.05 -20.77
N ALA A 42 -1.07 0.24 -20.00
CA ALA A 42 -1.24 0.69 -18.62
C ALA A 42 -1.77 2.14 -18.56
N VAL A 43 -2.68 2.40 -17.62
CA VAL A 43 -3.08 3.76 -17.24
C VAL A 43 -2.34 4.19 -15.97
N ARG A 44 -2.14 5.49 -15.77
CA ARG A 44 -1.58 6.04 -14.51
C ARG A 44 -2.67 6.46 -13.54
N ILE A 45 -2.46 6.20 -12.25
CA ILE A 45 -3.13 6.92 -11.15
C ILE A 45 -2.07 7.66 -10.33
N ASP A 46 -2.21 8.98 -10.22
CA ASP A 46 -1.32 9.82 -9.40
C ASP A 46 -1.76 9.77 -7.93
N TRP A 47 -0.93 9.22 -7.04
CA TRP A 47 -1.33 9.06 -5.65
C TRP A 47 -1.61 10.39 -4.93
N LYS A 48 -0.99 11.50 -5.35
CA LYS A 48 -1.18 12.83 -4.74
C LYS A 48 -2.40 13.53 -5.31
N GLN A 49 -2.51 13.56 -6.64
CA GLN A 49 -3.53 14.33 -7.34
C GLN A 49 -4.86 13.59 -7.48
N ASP A 50 -4.79 12.27 -7.71
CA ASP A 50 -5.97 11.46 -8.01
C ASP A 50 -6.57 10.81 -6.75
N LEU A 51 -5.75 10.46 -5.75
CA LEU A 51 -6.19 9.68 -4.58
C LEU A 51 -6.36 10.48 -3.27
N GLN A 52 -5.83 11.70 -3.16
CA GLN A 52 -5.97 12.52 -1.95
C GLN A 52 -7.06 13.57 -2.09
N ASP A 53 -7.72 13.93 -0.98
CA ASP A 53 -8.54 15.14 -0.92
C ASP A 53 -7.61 16.37 -1.07
N PRO A 54 -7.95 17.34 -1.94
CA PRO A 54 -7.07 18.47 -2.24
C PRO A 54 -6.91 19.46 -1.08
N VAL A 55 -7.73 19.36 -0.03
CA VAL A 55 -7.74 20.31 1.10
C VAL A 55 -7.59 19.58 2.43
N ARG A 56 -8.39 18.54 2.67
CA ARG A 56 -8.35 17.78 3.92
C ARG A 56 -7.22 16.76 3.83
N ARG A 57 -6.61 16.45 4.97
CA ARG A 57 -5.74 15.28 5.07
C ARG A 57 -6.61 14.02 5.19
N ASP A 58 -7.19 13.64 4.07
CA ASP A 58 -7.97 12.43 3.89
C ASP A 58 -7.90 12.04 2.41
N PHE A 59 -8.55 10.94 2.09
CA PHE A 59 -8.60 10.40 0.74
C PHE A 59 -9.75 11.01 -0.04
N VAL A 60 -9.71 10.86 -1.37
CA VAL A 60 -10.93 11.08 -2.17
C VAL A 60 -12.06 10.25 -1.59
N ASP A 61 -13.25 10.84 -1.49
CA ASP A 61 -14.45 10.16 -1.01
C ASP A 61 -14.99 9.17 -2.07
N GLN A 62 -16.12 8.55 -1.77
CA GLN A 62 -16.75 7.58 -2.65
C GLN A 62 -17.00 8.16 -4.06
N GLU A 63 -17.57 9.37 -4.14
CA GLU A 63 -17.89 10.03 -5.42
C GLU A 63 -16.60 10.42 -6.18
N GLY A 64 -15.56 10.87 -5.45
CA GLY A 64 -14.25 11.14 -6.03
C GLY A 64 -13.60 9.90 -6.64
N PHE A 65 -13.66 8.76 -5.95
CA PHE A 65 -13.13 7.49 -6.46
C PHE A 65 -13.93 6.97 -7.66
N GLU A 66 -15.27 7.08 -7.63
CA GLU A 66 -16.15 6.77 -8.78
C GLU A 66 -15.80 7.60 -10.01
N LYS A 67 -15.65 8.91 -9.86
CA LYS A 67 -15.26 9.82 -10.94
C LYS A 67 -13.89 9.49 -11.49
N LEU A 68 -12.92 9.21 -10.63
CA LEU A 68 -11.56 8.83 -11.03
C LEU A 68 -11.58 7.57 -11.90
N LEU A 69 -12.16 6.47 -11.40
CA LEU A 69 -12.14 5.19 -12.12
C LEU A 69 -12.97 5.25 -13.41
N SER A 70 -14.10 5.97 -13.38
CA SER A 70 -14.89 6.24 -14.58
C SER A 70 -14.07 6.97 -15.64
N ALA A 71 -13.30 8.00 -15.26
CA ALA A 71 -12.45 8.76 -16.18
C ALA A 71 -11.25 7.96 -16.72
N LYS A 72 -10.73 6.99 -15.95
CA LYS A 72 -9.67 6.07 -16.39
C LYS A 72 -10.21 4.89 -17.21
N GLY A 73 -11.52 4.80 -17.40
CA GLY A 73 -12.17 3.71 -18.13
C GLY A 73 -12.04 2.36 -17.43
N ILE A 74 -12.10 2.35 -16.10
CA ILE A 74 -12.12 1.16 -15.26
C ILE A 74 -13.57 0.86 -14.87
N ALA A 75 -14.06 -0.33 -15.19
CA ALA A 75 -15.39 -0.80 -14.82
C ALA A 75 -15.35 -1.61 -13.51
N ASN A 76 -16.52 -1.81 -12.88
CA ASN A 76 -16.64 -2.59 -11.66
C ASN A 76 -16.28 -4.08 -11.82
N ASP A 77 -16.42 -4.63 -13.03
CA ASP A 77 -16.18 -6.04 -13.36
C ASP A 77 -14.83 -6.28 -14.05
N ASP A 78 -14.02 -5.24 -14.22
CA ASP A 78 -12.66 -5.36 -14.73
C ASP A 78 -11.76 -6.04 -13.67
N THR A 79 -10.73 -6.73 -14.15
CA THR A 79 -9.60 -7.15 -13.32
C THR A 79 -8.54 -6.07 -13.36
N VAL A 80 -8.31 -5.41 -12.23
CA VAL A 80 -7.32 -4.34 -12.10
C VAL A 80 -6.00 -4.94 -11.62
N VAL A 81 -4.91 -4.71 -12.37
CA VAL A 81 -3.56 -5.12 -11.99
C VAL A 81 -2.72 -3.88 -11.71
N LEU A 82 -2.37 -3.69 -10.45
CA LEU A 82 -1.60 -2.56 -9.96
C LEU A 82 -0.10 -2.90 -9.94
N TYR A 83 0.72 -1.95 -10.39
CA TYR A 83 2.17 -2.05 -10.29
C TYR A 83 2.80 -0.68 -10.08
N GLY A 84 4.04 -0.67 -9.59
CA GLY A 84 4.84 0.55 -9.45
C GLY A 84 6.28 0.24 -9.06
N GLY A 85 7.09 1.29 -8.91
CA GLY A 85 8.45 1.24 -8.41
C GLY A 85 8.55 0.91 -6.91
N ASN A 86 9.79 0.87 -6.42
CA ASN A 86 10.15 0.66 -5.01
C ASN A 86 9.42 -0.53 -4.34
N ASN A 87 9.41 -1.67 -5.03
CA ASN A 87 8.75 -2.91 -4.59
C ASN A 87 7.24 -2.73 -4.33
N ASN A 88 6.53 -2.01 -5.22
CA ASN A 88 5.07 -1.83 -5.19
C ASN A 88 4.50 -1.07 -3.98
N TRP A 89 5.25 -0.24 -3.28
CA TRP A 89 4.70 0.47 -2.10
C TRP A 89 3.44 1.31 -2.39
N PHE A 90 3.45 2.24 -3.37
CA PHE A 90 2.28 3.02 -3.77
C PHE A 90 1.24 2.20 -4.54
N ALA A 91 1.67 1.16 -5.28
CA ALA A 91 0.74 0.21 -5.88
C ALA A 91 -0.05 -0.57 -4.80
N SER A 92 0.58 -0.95 -3.69
CA SER A 92 -0.06 -1.61 -2.55
C SER A 92 -0.99 -0.64 -1.81
N TYR A 93 -0.62 0.65 -1.74
CA TYR A 93 -1.48 1.70 -1.23
C TYR A 93 -2.74 1.87 -2.09
N ALA A 94 -2.59 1.93 -3.42
CA ALA A 94 -3.74 1.91 -4.32
C ALA A 94 -4.55 0.61 -4.17
N TYR A 95 -3.92 -0.56 -4.06
CA TYR A 95 -4.63 -1.83 -3.83
C TYR A 95 -5.54 -1.71 -2.61
N TRP A 96 -5.02 -1.18 -1.50
CA TRP A 96 -5.80 -0.94 -0.30
C TRP A 96 -6.99 0.01 -0.53
N TYR A 97 -6.88 1.05 -1.37
CA TYR A 97 -8.02 1.90 -1.76
C TYR A 97 -9.08 1.14 -2.54
N PHE A 98 -8.67 0.32 -3.51
CA PHE A 98 -9.59 -0.49 -4.30
C PHE A 98 -10.37 -1.45 -3.39
N LYS A 99 -9.71 -2.04 -2.38
CA LYS A 99 -10.37 -2.87 -1.36
C LYS A 99 -11.28 -2.04 -0.44
N LEU A 100 -10.85 -0.86 -0.01
CA LEU A 100 -11.61 0.04 0.85
C LEU A 100 -12.95 0.42 0.19
N TYR A 101 -12.95 0.64 -1.12
CA TYR A 101 -14.13 0.94 -1.93
C TYR A 101 -14.78 -0.28 -2.57
N GLY A 102 -14.35 -1.49 -2.18
CA GLY A 102 -15.03 -2.74 -2.47
C GLY A 102 -14.94 -3.23 -3.91
N HIS A 103 -13.89 -2.85 -4.65
CA HIS A 103 -13.58 -3.42 -5.95
C HIS A 103 -13.32 -4.93 -5.83
N GLY A 104 -13.91 -5.71 -6.74
CA GLY A 104 -13.89 -7.18 -6.66
C GLY A 104 -12.53 -7.78 -7.00
N SER A 105 -12.09 -7.57 -8.24
CA SER A 105 -10.92 -8.22 -8.83
C SER A 105 -9.75 -7.24 -8.95
N VAL A 106 -9.02 -7.02 -7.85
CA VAL A 106 -7.79 -6.21 -7.86
C VAL A 106 -6.61 -7.10 -7.47
N LYS A 107 -5.47 -6.92 -8.15
CA LYS A 107 -4.25 -7.70 -7.96
C LYS A 107 -3.01 -6.80 -8.01
N LEU A 108 -1.92 -7.25 -7.40
CA LEU A 108 -0.59 -6.67 -7.60
C LEU A 108 0.21 -7.49 -8.63
N LEU A 109 1.01 -6.83 -9.46
CA LEU A 109 2.07 -7.46 -10.23
C LEU A 109 3.26 -7.75 -9.30
N ASP A 110 3.57 -9.01 -9.03
CA ASP A 110 4.65 -9.38 -8.11
C ASP A 110 6.00 -8.84 -8.59
N GLY A 111 6.68 -8.11 -7.71
CA GLY A 111 7.92 -7.40 -8.04
C GLY A 111 7.76 -6.07 -8.79
N GLY A 112 6.55 -5.79 -9.29
CA GLY A 112 6.18 -4.49 -9.84
C GLY A 112 7.04 -4.07 -11.03
N ARG A 113 7.25 -2.75 -11.14
CA ARG A 113 8.06 -2.16 -12.21
C ARG A 113 9.51 -2.66 -12.19
N LYS A 114 10.07 -2.82 -10.99
CA LYS A 114 11.45 -3.27 -10.80
C LYS A 114 11.69 -4.66 -11.38
N LYS A 115 10.82 -5.63 -11.09
CA LYS A 115 10.94 -6.98 -11.63
C LYS A 115 10.70 -7.02 -13.13
N TRP A 116 9.74 -6.24 -13.63
CA TRP A 116 9.49 -6.10 -15.07
C TRP A 116 10.74 -5.63 -15.83
N GLU A 117 11.41 -4.60 -15.32
CA GLU A 117 12.66 -4.07 -15.89
C GLU A 117 13.84 -5.04 -15.72
N LEU A 118 13.97 -5.72 -14.57
CA LEU A 118 15.00 -6.74 -14.34
C LEU A 118 14.88 -7.93 -15.30
N ASP A 119 13.65 -8.32 -15.62
CA ASP A 119 13.37 -9.37 -16.61
C ASP A 119 13.57 -8.89 -18.07
N SER A 120 13.93 -7.62 -18.27
CA SER A 120 14.11 -7.00 -19.59
C SER A 120 12.86 -7.11 -20.47
N ARG A 121 11.67 -6.97 -19.86
CA ARG A 121 10.39 -6.99 -20.57
C ARG A 121 10.11 -5.64 -21.22
N ASP A 122 9.35 -5.66 -22.30
CA ASP A 122 9.07 -4.48 -23.10
C ASP A 122 8.28 -3.42 -22.32
N LEU A 123 8.67 -2.17 -22.52
CA LEU A 123 7.95 -0.97 -22.08
C LEU A 123 7.71 -0.10 -23.31
N VAL A 124 6.53 0.52 -23.39
CA VAL A 124 6.19 1.48 -24.45
C VAL A 124 6.63 2.87 -24.05
N ASP A 125 6.84 3.75 -25.04
CA ASP A 125 7.19 5.14 -24.78
C ASP A 125 6.08 5.84 -23.97
N GLY A 126 6.45 6.78 -23.10
CA GLY A 126 5.49 7.49 -22.25
C GLY A 126 4.39 8.25 -23.00
N SER A 127 4.58 8.52 -24.31
CA SER A 127 3.56 9.10 -25.17
C SER A 127 2.46 8.11 -25.61
N GLU A 128 2.66 6.80 -25.45
CA GLU A 128 1.72 5.73 -25.83
C GLU A 128 0.63 5.50 -24.77
N VAL A 129 -0.06 6.57 -24.38
CA VAL A 129 -1.14 6.49 -23.37
C VAL A 129 -2.39 5.83 -23.98
N PRO A 130 -2.92 4.75 -23.37
CA PRO A 130 -4.08 4.05 -23.90
C PRO A 130 -5.34 4.92 -23.85
N ALA A 131 -6.07 4.97 -24.96
CA ALA A 131 -7.39 5.60 -25.00
C ALA A 131 -8.47 4.61 -24.52
N ARG A 132 -8.86 4.71 -23.25
CA ARG A 132 -9.98 3.95 -22.70
C ARG A 132 -11.24 4.84 -22.65
N PRO A 133 -12.39 4.41 -23.20
CA PRO A 133 -13.65 5.12 -23.02
C PRO A 133 -14.00 5.22 -21.54
N ALA A 134 -14.59 6.34 -21.14
CA ALA A 134 -15.08 6.49 -19.78
C ALA A 134 -16.16 5.43 -19.47
N THR A 135 -16.15 4.93 -18.24
CA THR A 135 -17.08 3.93 -17.73
C THR A 135 -18.07 4.56 -16.73
N GLU A 136 -18.98 3.76 -16.20
CA GLU A 136 -19.81 4.12 -15.04
C GLU A 136 -19.40 3.25 -13.85
N TYR A 137 -18.38 3.71 -13.11
CA TYR A 137 -17.91 3.00 -11.92
C TYR A 137 -18.75 3.37 -10.70
N GLN A 138 -19.16 2.38 -9.91
CA GLN A 138 -19.91 2.53 -8.67
C GLN A 138 -19.12 1.96 -7.50
N ALA A 139 -18.66 2.80 -6.58
CA ALA A 139 -17.93 2.36 -5.41
C ALA A 139 -18.90 1.91 -4.31
N LYS A 140 -18.41 1.08 -3.38
CA LYS A 140 -19.12 0.83 -2.12
C LYS A 140 -18.76 1.89 -1.10
N ALA A 141 -19.52 1.97 -0.02
CA ALA A 141 -19.09 2.71 1.16
C ALA A 141 -17.76 2.14 1.69
N GLN A 142 -16.93 3.01 2.29
CA GLN A 142 -15.63 2.61 2.83
C GLN A 142 -15.77 1.44 3.82
N ASP A 143 -14.97 0.39 3.61
CA ASP A 143 -14.87 -0.72 4.55
C ASP A 143 -14.03 -0.36 5.78
N ALA A 144 -14.69 0.04 6.87
CA ALA A 144 -14.03 0.39 8.12
C ALA A 144 -13.32 -0.80 8.80
N SER A 145 -13.48 -2.04 8.33
CA SER A 145 -12.80 -3.21 8.88
C SER A 145 -11.30 -3.24 8.54
N ILE A 146 -10.87 -2.57 7.45
CA ILE A 146 -9.47 -2.53 7.00
C ILE A 146 -8.76 -1.19 7.26
N ARG A 147 -9.48 -0.21 7.84
CA ARG A 147 -8.95 1.12 8.21
C ARG A 147 -8.98 1.30 9.73
N ALA A 148 -7.89 1.82 10.29
CA ALA A 148 -7.82 2.24 11.69
C ALA A 148 -7.65 3.76 11.77
N PHE A 149 -8.29 4.37 12.75
CA PHE A 149 -8.10 5.78 13.08
C PHE A 149 -7.28 5.93 14.37
N ARG A 150 -6.82 7.15 14.68
CA ARG A 150 -6.01 7.43 15.88
C ARG A 150 -6.58 6.83 17.18
N ASP A 151 -7.90 6.85 17.36
CA ASP A 151 -8.54 6.39 18.59
C ASP A 151 -8.55 4.85 18.67
N ASP A 152 -8.64 4.16 17.53
CA ASP A 152 -8.46 2.71 17.43
C ASP A 152 -7.04 2.30 17.83
N VAL A 153 -6.04 3.07 17.39
CA VAL A 153 -4.62 2.82 17.68
C VAL A 153 -4.32 2.99 19.16
N ILE A 154 -4.85 4.06 19.79
CA ILE A 154 -4.69 4.28 21.23
C ILE A 154 -5.33 3.14 22.03
N ALA A 155 -6.52 2.68 21.64
CA ALA A 155 -7.22 1.57 22.29
C ALA A 155 -6.52 0.21 22.07
N ALA A 156 -5.75 0.06 20.99
CA ALA A 156 -5.03 -1.15 20.63
C ALA A 156 -3.74 -1.39 21.43
N ILE A 157 -3.24 -0.38 22.17
CA ILE A 157 -2.00 -0.47 22.93
C ILE A 157 -2.07 -1.63 23.95
N GLY A 158 -1.14 -2.58 23.83
CA GLY A 158 -1.04 -3.74 24.70
C GLY A 158 -2.13 -4.81 24.49
N THR A 159 -3.07 -4.60 23.58
CA THR A 159 -4.20 -5.52 23.33
C THR A 159 -4.16 -6.16 21.94
N LYS A 160 -3.70 -5.42 20.93
CA LYS A 160 -3.55 -5.89 19.54
C LYS A 160 -2.09 -5.87 19.11
N ASN A 161 -1.77 -6.47 17.97
CA ASN A 161 -0.48 -6.23 17.34
C ASN A 161 -0.47 -4.81 16.77
N LEU A 162 0.59 -4.05 17.08
CA LEU A 162 0.91 -2.79 16.42
C LEU A 162 2.22 -3.00 15.65
N VAL A 163 2.17 -2.90 14.33
CA VAL A 163 3.33 -3.15 13.47
C VAL A 163 3.82 -1.82 12.91
N ASP A 164 4.97 -1.36 13.40
CA ASP A 164 5.65 -0.16 12.90
C ASP A 164 6.61 -0.56 11.78
N VAL A 165 6.32 -0.11 10.57
CA VAL A 165 7.08 -0.54 9.37
C VAL A 165 8.17 0.45 8.95
N ARG A 166 8.44 1.46 9.78
CA ARG A 166 9.50 2.46 9.55
C ARG A 166 10.88 1.88 9.84
N SER A 167 11.92 2.67 9.57
CA SER A 167 13.30 2.24 9.88
C SER A 167 13.52 2.07 11.40
N PRO A 168 14.49 1.25 11.83
CA PRO A 168 14.81 1.08 13.25
C PRO A 168 15.19 2.38 13.97
N ASP A 169 15.80 3.34 13.27
CA ASP A 169 16.19 4.63 13.85
C ASP A 169 14.99 5.57 14.02
N GLU A 170 13.99 5.52 13.13
CA GLU A 170 12.70 6.21 13.34
C GLU A 170 11.93 5.58 14.49
N PHE A 171 11.83 4.25 14.51
CA PHE A 171 11.15 3.50 15.56
C PHE A 171 11.74 3.79 16.95
N SER A 172 13.07 3.71 17.07
CA SER A 172 13.75 3.97 18.35
C SER A 172 13.71 5.43 18.80
N GLY A 173 13.31 6.33 17.90
CA GLY A 173 13.23 7.77 18.13
C GLY A 173 14.56 8.51 18.02
N LYS A 174 15.59 7.88 17.45
CA LYS A 174 16.86 8.56 17.10
C LYS A 174 16.66 9.53 15.93
N LEU A 175 15.76 9.20 15.02
CA LEU A 175 15.35 10.05 13.90
C LEU A 175 13.88 10.43 14.07
N LEU A 176 13.57 11.70 13.80
CA LEU A 176 12.18 12.18 13.77
C LEU A 176 11.48 11.74 12.48
N ALA A 177 12.13 12.01 11.35
CA ALA A 177 11.78 11.61 10.00
C ALA A 177 13.04 11.76 9.11
N PRO A 178 13.09 11.15 7.91
CA PRO A 178 14.18 11.39 6.96
C PRO A 178 14.31 12.88 6.60
N ALA A 179 15.54 13.41 6.59
CA ALA A 179 15.79 14.84 6.40
C ALA A 179 15.28 15.43 5.07
N HIS A 180 15.11 14.58 4.05
CA HIS A 180 14.65 14.98 2.72
C HIS A 180 13.11 15.00 2.56
N LEU A 181 12.34 14.64 3.60
CA LEU A 181 10.87 14.55 3.55
C LEU A 181 10.21 15.48 4.60
N PRO A 182 10.19 16.80 4.36
CA PRO A 182 9.69 17.76 5.36
C PRO A 182 8.19 17.64 5.63
N GLN A 183 7.40 17.15 4.68
CA GLN A 183 5.94 16.95 4.85
C GLN A 183 5.59 15.72 5.69
N GLU A 184 6.56 14.85 5.97
CA GLU A 184 6.36 13.62 6.74
C GLU A 184 6.91 13.73 8.17
N GLN A 185 7.04 14.95 8.68
CA GLN A 185 7.50 15.22 10.04
C GLN A 185 6.37 15.08 11.08
N SER A 186 6.76 14.84 12.32
CA SER A 186 5.89 14.82 13.50
C SER A 186 6.44 15.76 14.57
N GLN A 187 5.67 16.03 15.63
CA GLN A 187 6.15 16.84 16.77
C GLN A 187 7.07 16.06 17.72
N ARG A 188 7.01 14.73 17.73
CA ARG A 188 7.79 13.85 18.62
C ARG A 188 8.32 12.62 17.88
N PRO A 189 9.57 12.18 18.17
CA PRO A 189 10.11 10.91 17.68
C PRO A 189 9.67 9.74 18.56
N GLY A 190 9.93 8.51 18.13
CA GLY A 190 9.58 7.28 18.87
C GLY A 190 8.56 6.43 18.12
N HIS A 191 7.87 5.55 18.84
CA HIS A 191 6.83 4.67 18.31
C HIS A 191 5.62 4.58 19.25
N VAL A 192 4.52 3.98 18.76
CA VAL A 192 3.34 3.70 19.59
C VAL A 192 3.73 2.60 20.60
N PRO A 193 3.47 2.76 21.91
CA PRO A 193 3.81 1.74 22.90
C PRO A 193 3.28 0.36 22.51
N SER A 194 4.00 -0.70 22.87
CA SER A 194 3.75 -2.11 22.49
C SER A 194 3.97 -2.47 21.01
N ALA A 195 4.33 -1.51 20.13
CA ALA A 195 4.58 -1.80 18.73
C ALA A 195 5.84 -2.65 18.52
N ARG A 196 5.81 -3.49 17.47
CA ARG A 196 6.94 -4.26 16.95
C ARG A 196 7.44 -3.63 15.66
N ASN A 197 8.75 -3.40 15.57
CA ASN A 197 9.36 -2.83 14.38
C ASN A 197 9.69 -3.91 13.35
N ILE A 198 9.02 -3.85 12.20
CA ILE A 198 9.28 -4.73 11.06
C ILE A 198 9.36 -3.86 9.81
N PRO A 199 10.56 -3.35 9.45
CA PRO A 199 10.72 -2.49 8.29
C PRO A 199 10.10 -3.10 7.05
N TRP A 200 9.25 -2.34 6.34
CA TRP A 200 8.41 -2.84 5.24
C TRP A 200 9.20 -3.65 4.19
N SER A 201 10.45 -3.26 3.91
CA SER A 201 11.31 -3.90 2.92
C SER A 201 11.68 -5.34 3.25
N LYS A 202 11.60 -5.75 4.53
CA LYS A 202 11.82 -7.15 4.94
C LYS A 202 10.77 -8.10 4.32
N ASN A 203 9.63 -7.59 3.85
CA ASN A 203 8.60 -8.38 3.18
C ASN A 203 8.91 -8.72 1.71
N ALA A 204 9.91 -8.06 1.12
CA ALA A 204 10.26 -8.21 -0.28
C ALA A 204 11.65 -8.88 -0.45
N ASN A 205 11.83 -9.51 -1.60
CA ASN A 205 13.12 -9.99 -2.10
C ASN A 205 13.88 -8.86 -2.79
N ASP A 206 15.14 -9.13 -3.11
CA ASP A 206 16.03 -8.16 -3.77
C ASP A 206 15.56 -7.77 -5.17
N ASP A 207 14.79 -8.61 -5.84
CA ASP A 207 14.17 -8.31 -7.14
C ASP A 207 12.83 -7.56 -7.02
N GLY A 208 12.36 -7.32 -5.79
CA GLY A 208 11.12 -6.63 -5.44
C GLY A 208 9.92 -7.53 -5.23
N THR A 209 10.01 -8.83 -5.54
CA THR A 209 8.90 -9.78 -5.34
C THR A 209 8.62 -10.00 -3.86
N PHE A 210 7.39 -10.37 -3.50
CA PHE A 210 7.08 -10.74 -2.12
C PHE A 210 7.77 -12.06 -1.74
N LYS A 211 8.25 -12.14 -0.50
CA LYS A 211 8.78 -13.38 0.07
C LYS A 211 7.74 -14.51 0.07
N SER A 212 8.20 -15.74 0.25
CA SER A 212 7.30 -16.88 0.41
C SER A 212 6.50 -16.78 1.71
N ASP A 213 5.34 -17.44 1.76
CA ASP A 213 4.44 -17.41 2.91
C ASP A 213 5.15 -17.94 4.18
N ASP A 214 6.03 -18.94 4.03
CA ASP A 214 6.87 -19.48 5.12
C ASP A 214 7.88 -18.45 5.64
N GLU A 215 8.59 -17.76 4.74
CA GLU A 215 9.55 -16.70 5.13
C GLU A 215 8.85 -15.51 5.80
N LEU A 216 7.68 -15.14 5.28
CA LEU A 216 6.87 -14.06 5.84
C LEU A 216 6.34 -14.44 7.22
N THR A 217 5.78 -15.64 7.38
CA THR A 217 5.32 -16.15 8.67
C THR A 217 6.46 -16.12 9.70
N ALA A 218 7.61 -16.67 9.33
CA ALA A 218 8.79 -16.68 10.19
C ALA A 218 9.27 -15.26 10.54
N LEU A 219 9.24 -14.32 9.60
CA LEU A 219 9.60 -12.92 9.83
C LEU A 219 8.75 -12.28 10.93
N TYR A 220 7.42 -12.42 10.86
CA TYR A 220 6.51 -11.81 11.84
C TYR A 220 6.61 -12.49 13.21
N GLU A 221 6.68 -13.83 13.25
CA GLU A 221 6.81 -14.58 14.50
C GLU A 221 8.13 -14.29 15.24
N GLN A 222 9.25 -14.16 14.50
CA GLN A 222 10.56 -13.83 15.07
C GLN A 222 10.58 -12.45 15.75
N GLU A 223 9.79 -11.51 15.25
CA GLU A 223 9.62 -10.16 15.82
C GLU A 223 8.49 -10.11 16.87
N ALA A 224 8.02 -11.27 17.33
CA ALA A 224 7.00 -11.46 18.34
C ALA A 224 5.63 -10.83 17.99
N VAL A 225 5.26 -10.86 16.71
CA VAL A 225 3.90 -10.58 16.24
C VAL A 225 3.09 -11.88 16.28
N ASP A 226 2.01 -11.87 17.05
CA ASP A 226 1.11 -13.02 17.17
C ASP A 226 0.08 -12.98 16.04
N LEU A 227 0.29 -13.76 14.98
CA LEU A 227 -0.57 -13.77 13.79
C LEU A 227 -2.04 -14.19 14.08
N ALA A 228 -2.35 -14.70 15.27
CA ALA A 228 -3.72 -14.97 15.69
C ALA A 228 -4.45 -13.73 16.27
N LYS A 229 -3.73 -12.66 16.64
CA LYS A 229 -4.32 -11.42 17.17
C LYS A 229 -4.60 -10.42 16.06
N ASP A 230 -5.67 -9.65 16.21
CA ASP A 230 -5.91 -8.46 15.37
C ASP A 230 -4.66 -7.59 15.26
N THR A 231 -4.43 -7.04 14.07
CA THR A 231 -3.22 -6.26 13.76
C THR A 231 -3.56 -4.89 13.20
N ILE A 232 -2.82 -3.86 13.62
CA ILE A 232 -2.79 -2.55 12.97
C ILE A 232 -1.37 -2.27 12.49
N ALA A 233 -1.20 -2.05 11.19
CA ALA A 233 0.06 -1.64 10.59
C ALA A 233 0.09 -0.11 10.41
N TYR A 234 1.24 0.51 10.63
CA TYR A 234 1.43 1.96 10.42
C TYR A 234 2.86 2.32 10.01
N CYS A 235 3.01 3.45 9.31
CA CYS A 235 4.30 4.02 8.91
C CYS A 235 4.36 5.52 9.25
N ARG A 236 4.67 6.41 8.28
CA ARG A 236 4.55 7.87 8.44
C ARG A 236 3.25 8.41 7.85
N ILE A 237 2.83 7.96 6.66
CA ILE A 237 1.64 8.47 5.93
C ILE A 237 0.77 7.38 5.29
N GLY A 238 0.84 6.13 5.76
CA GLY A 238 -0.05 5.03 5.38
C GLY A 238 0.37 4.18 4.16
N GLU A 239 1.32 4.64 3.37
CA GLU A 239 1.71 4.05 2.07
C GLU A 239 2.55 2.78 2.23
N ARG A 240 3.58 2.80 3.09
CA ARG A 240 4.40 1.60 3.38
C ARG A 240 3.67 0.59 4.25
N SER A 241 2.79 1.06 5.13
CA SER A 241 1.97 0.17 5.95
C SER A 241 0.86 -0.50 5.14
N ALA A 242 0.43 0.07 4.01
CA ALA A 242 -0.46 -0.63 3.08
C ALA A 242 0.19 -1.87 2.45
N LEU A 243 1.50 -1.83 2.14
CA LEU A 243 2.24 -3.01 1.69
C LEU A 243 2.28 -4.11 2.77
N THR A 244 2.58 -3.74 4.02
CA THR A 244 2.54 -4.70 5.13
C THR A 244 1.13 -5.19 5.43
N TRP A 245 0.11 -4.34 5.28
CA TRP A 245 -1.28 -4.74 5.36
C TRP A 245 -1.61 -5.79 4.29
N PHE A 246 -1.19 -5.59 3.04
CA PHE A 246 -1.38 -6.55 1.95
C PHE A 246 -0.74 -7.89 2.30
N VAL A 247 0.49 -7.88 2.82
CA VAL A 247 1.19 -9.10 3.24
C VAL A 247 0.42 -9.85 4.33
N LEU A 248 0.05 -9.18 5.42
CA LEU A 248 -0.62 -9.82 6.54
C LEU A 248 -2.03 -10.30 6.17
N HIS A 249 -2.81 -9.45 5.50
CA HIS A 249 -4.22 -9.71 5.19
C HIS A 249 -4.41 -10.62 3.98
N GLU A 250 -3.74 -10.30 2.87
CA GLU A 250 -4.00 -10.93 1.57
C GLU A 250 -3.11 -12.17 1.36
N LEU A 251 -1.83 -12.12 1.75
CA LEU A 251 -0.90 -13.25 1.57
C LEU A 251 -0.96 -14.25 2.74
N LEU A 252 -0.80 -13.77 3.97
CA LEU A 252 -0.83 -14.62 5.17
C LEU A 252 -2.25 -14.94 5.66
N GLY A 253 -3.27 -14.33 5.04
CA GLY A 253 -4.67 -14.64 5.30
C GLY A 253 -5.18 -14.22 6.68
N GLN A 254 -4.50 -13.30 7.36
CA GLN A 254 -4.95 -12.77 8.64
C GLN A 254 -6.23 -11.96 8.45
N THR A 255 -7.30 -12.31 9.18
CA THR A 255 -8.64 -11.77 8.88
C THR A 255 -8.84 -10.33 9.35
N ASN A 256 -8.23 -9.94 10.47
CA ASN A 256 -8.45 -8.62 11.10
C ASN A 256 -7.17 -7.79 11.07
N VAL A 257 -6.86 -7.23 9.90
CA VAL A 257 -5.71 -6.33 9.72
C VAL A 257 -6.22 -4.98 9.25
N LYS A 258 -5.81 -3.92 9.96
CA LYS A 258 -6.11 -2.53 9.60
C LYS A 258 -4.85 -1.79 9.20
N ASN A 259 -4.95 -0.94 8.19
CA ASN A 259 -3.96 0.09 7.92
C ASN A 259 -4.35 1.36 8.71
N TYR A 260 -3.42 1.91 9.49
CA TYR A 260 -3.58 3.22 10.12
C TYR A 260 -2.91 4.28 9.25
N ASP A 261 -3.70 4.94 8.42
CA ASP A 261 -3.20 5.90 7.43
C ASP A 261 -2.73 7.24 8.01
N GLY A 262 -3.33 7.68 9.12
CA GLY A 262 -2.85 8.82 9.89
C GLY A 262 -1.38 8.64 10.31
N SER A 263 -1.03 7.40 10.66
CA SER A 263 0.35 6.94 10.88
C SER A 263 1.14 7.87 11.82
N TRP A 264 2.48 7.87 11.76
CA TRP A 264 3.31 8.63 12.70
C TRP A 264 3.20 10.15 12.54
N THR A 265 2.88 10.67 11.35
CA THR A 265 2.70 12.12 11.16
C THR A 265 1.48 12.65 11.94
N GLU A 266 0.38 11.87 12.01
CA GLU A 266 -0.72 12.15 12.93
C GLU A 266 -0.31 11.83 14.37
N TYR A 267 0.01 10.57 14.68
CA TYR A 267 0.20 10.09 16.06
C TYR A 267 1.29 10.86 16.80
N GLY A 268 2.46 11.02 16.20
CA GLY A 268 3.59 11.76 16.78
C GLY A 268 3.36 13.27 16.90
N SER A 269 2.20 13.77 16.44
CA SER A 269 1.77 15.16 16.56
C SER A 269 0.54 15.34 17.45
N LEU A 270 -0.07 14.25 17.94
CA LEU A 270 -1.20 14.31 18.88
C LEU A 270 -0.73 14.78 20.27
N VAL A 271 -1.54 15.61 20.92
CA VAL A 271 -1.26 16.08 22.28
C VAL A 271 -1.61 15.00 23.29
N GLY A 272 -0.65 14.63 24.14
CA GLY A 272 -0.89 13.79 25.32
C GLY A 272 -1.03 12.29 25.04
N VAL A 273 -0.79 11.83 23.81
CA VAL A 273 -0.74 10.39 23.51
C VAL A 273 0.53 9.75 24.07
N PRO A 274 0.50 8.46 24.45
CA PRO A 274 1.68 7.80 24.97
C PRO A 274 2.66 7.48 23.83
N ILE A 275 3.96 7.65 24.08
CA ILE A 275 5.04 7.38 23.11
C ILE A 275 6.11 6.56 23.82
N GLU A 276 6.65 5.55 23.14
CA GLU A 276 7.79 4.76 23.60
C GLU A 276 9.05 5.07 22.76
N LEU A 277 10.22 4.97 23.39
CA LEU A 277 11.55 5.12 22.78
C LEU A 277 12.37 3.85 22.98
N GLY A 278 13.37 3.65 22.12
CA GLY A 278 14.25 2.47 22.15
C GLY A 278 13.86 1.40 21.12
N ALA A 279 14.69 0.36 21.00
CA ALA A 279 14.45 -0.75 20.07
C ALA A 279 13.40 -1.75 20.59
N ASN A 280 13.04 -2.73 19.77
CA ASN A 280 12.14 -3.84 20.15
C ASN A 280 12.58 -4.41 21.50
N LYS A 281 11.69 -4.40 22.50
CA LYS A 281 11.92 -5.01 23.82
C LYS A 281 11.38 -6.42 23.93
#